data_AF-A0A259K0I2-F1
#
_entry.id   AF-A0A259K0I2-F1
#
_cell.length_a   1.000
_cell.length_b   1.000
_cell.length_c   1.000
_cell.angle_alpha   90.00
_cell.angle_beta   90.00
_cell.angle_gamma   90.00
#
_symmetry.space_group_name_H-M   'P 1'
#
loop_
_entity.id
_entity.type
_entity.pdbx_description
1 polymer ?
#
loop_
_entity_poly.entity_id
_entity_poly.type
_entity_poly.pdbx_seq_one_letter_code
_entity_poly.pdbx_strand_id
1 'polypeptide(L)'
;MAVAYSGGGDSLALLLAARAWAQARGRRLIVLHVDHGLQAPSGGWAVHCQGIAQDLGLAFQRLSWTGPKPATGLPAAARAARHRLLAEAARTLGAAVVLMG
;
A
#
# COMPACT_ATOMS: atom_id res chain seq x y z
N MET A 1 2.17 7.79 -10.13
CA MET A 1 3.03 7.37 -8.98
C MET A 1 2.17 6.61 -7.98
N ALA A 2 2.79 5.82 -7.11
CA ALA A 2 2.09 5.06 -6.08
C ALA A 2 2.67 5.32 -4.68
N VAL A 3 1.86 5.15 -3.65
CA VAL A 3 2.28 5.19 -2.25
C VAL A 3 1.85 3.91 -1.54
N ALA A 4 2.79 3.27 -0.85
CA ALA A 4 2.51 2.12 -0.01
C ALA A 4 1.92 2.60 1.32
N TYR A 5 0.66 2.27 1.56
CA TYR A 5 -0.10 2.70 2.73
C TYR A 5 -0.45 1.52 3.61
N SER A 6 0.09 1.51 4.84
CA SER A 6 -0.12 0.42 5.80
C SER A 6 -1.31 0.64 6.72
N GLY A 7 -1.82 1.87 6.81
CA GLY A 7 -2.79 2.28 7.84
C GLY A 7 -2.17 2.90 9.09
N GLY A 8 -0.85 2.74 9.28
CA GLY A 8 -0.13 3.39 10.39
C GLY A 8 0.15 4.87 10.15
N GLY A 9 0.40 5.60 11.24
CA GLY A 9 0.60 7.06 11.26
C GLY A 9 1.68 7.56 10.30
N ASP A 10 2.84 6.91 10.26
CA ASP A 10 3.94 7.30 9.34
C ASP A 10 3.51 7.19 7.87
N SER A 11 2.85 6.08 7.52
CA SER A 11 2.35 5.88 6.17
C SER A 11 1.17 6.79 5.81
N LEU A 12 0.39 7.24 6.80
CA LEU A 12 -0.66 8.24 6.61
C LEU A 12 -0.05 9.63 6.36
N ALA A 13 0.96 10.03 7.15
CA ALA A 13 1.68 11.27 6.94
C ALA A 13 2.33 11.33 5.55
N LEU A 14 2.96 10.23 5.12
CA LEU A 14 3.50 10.10 3.77
C LEU A 14 2.41 10.19 2.68
N LEU A 15 1.28 9.53 2.87
CA LEU A 15 0.13 9.59 1.96
C LEU A 15 -0.37 11.03 1.79
N LEU A 16 -0.54 11.77 2.89
CA LEU A 16 -0.99 13.16 2.87
C LEU A 16 0.02 14.08 2.17
N ALA A 17 1.31 13.93 2.47
CA ALA A 17 2.36 14.70 1.82
C ALA A 17 2.44 14.40 0.30
N ALA A 18 2.38 13.12 -0.08
CA ALA A 18 2.39 12.70 -1.47
C ALA A 18 1.16 13.21 -2.23
N ARG A 19 -0.03 13.20 -1.59
CA ARG A 19 -1.28 13.73 -2.16
C ARG A 19 -1.15 15.23 -2.45
N ALA A 20 -0.70 16.01 -1.47
CA ALA A 20 -0.53 17.45 -1.62
C ALA A 20 0.44 17.78 -2.77
N TRP A 21 1.57 17.08 -2.85
CA TRP A 21 2.52 17.23 -3.95
C TRP A 21 1.92 16.85 -5.30
N ALA A 22 1.21 15.72 -5.38
CA ALA A 22 0.61 15.22 -6.61
C ALA A 22 -0.45 16.20 -7.14
N GLN A 23 -1.29 16.76 -6.26
CA GLN A 23 -2.27 17.80 -6.59
C GLN A 23 -1.59 19.06 -7.14
N ALA A 24 -0.58 19.58 -6.43
CA ALA A 24 0.16 20.77 -6.85
C ALA A 24 0.87 20.61 -8.21
N ARG A 25 1.14 19.37 -8.63
CA ARG A 25 1.83 19.06 -9.90
C ARG A 25 0.92 18.45 -10.97
N GLY A 26 -0.40 18.35 -10.73
CA GLY A 26 -1.34 17.71 -11.65
C GLY A 26 -0.99 16.24 -11.96
N ARG A 27 -0.41 15.52 -10.98
CA ARG A 27 0.02 14.12 -11.13
C ARG A 27 -0.99 13.17 -10.51
N ARG A 28 -1.16 12.00 -11.12
CA ARG A 28 -1.96 10.91 -10.56
C ARG A 28 -1.20 10.16 -9.46
N LEU A 29 -1.83 10.02 -8.29
CA LEU A 29 -1.38 9.20 -7.17
C LEU A 29 -2.34 8.02 -6.96
N ILE A 30 -1.79 6.84 -6.71
CA ILE A 30 -2.55 5.61 -6.40
C ILE A 30 -2.07 5.08 -5.05
N VAL A 31 -2.99 4.66 -4.19
CA VAL A 31 -2.72 4.07 -2.88
C VAL A 31 -2.66 2.56 -3.02
N LEU A 32 -1.57 1.95 -2.56
CA LEU A 32 -1.38 0.51 -2.54
C LEU A 32 -1.30 0.01 -1.11
N HIS A 33 -2.15 -0.94 -0.75
CA HIS A 33 -2.15 -1.56 0.58
C HIS A 33 -1.80 -3.04 0.47
N VAL A 34 -0.78 -3.50 1.21
CA VAL A 34 -0.42 -4.92 1.26
C VAL A 34 -1.06 -5.57 2.48
N ASP A 35 -2.04 -6.44 2.22
CA ASP A 35 -2.61 -7.35 3.21
C ASP A 35 -1.73 -8.61 3.29
N HIS A 36 -1.02 -8.76 4.40
CA HIS A 36 -0.15 -9.92 4.64
C HIS A 36 -0.93 -11.17 5.09
N GLY A 37 -2.20 -11.03 5.50
CA GLY A 37 -2.99 -12.13 6.05
C GLY A 37 -2.34 -12.82 7.26
N LEU A 38 -1.60 -12.06 8.08
CA LEU A 38 -0.88 -12.57 9.26
C LEU A 38 -1.69 -12.47 10.55
N GLN A 39 -2.69 -11.58 10.60
CA GLN A 39 -3.53 -11.36 11.77
C GLN A 39 -4.99 -11.39 11.35
N ALA A 40 -5.85 -12.02 12.15
CA ALA A 40 -7.28 -11.90 12.01
C ALA A 40 -7.76 -10.69 12.86
N PRO A 41 -8.60 -9.78 12.34
CA PRO A 41 -9.21 -9.75 11.00
C PRO A 41 -8.49 -8.77 10.05
N SER A 42 -7.53 -9.24 9.25
CA SER A 42 -6.81 -8.38 8.28
C SER A 42 -7.74 -7.68 7.27
N GLY A 43 -8.91 -8.26 6.99
CA GLY A 43 -9.94 -7.66 6.13
C GLY A 43 -10.50 -6.35 6.66
N GLY A 44 -10.76 -6.23 7.97
CA GLY A 44 -11.29 -5.00 8.56
C GLY A 44 -10.32 -3.83 8.43
N TRP A 45 -9.02 -4.12 8.56
CA TRP A 45 -7.98 -3.13 8.40
C TRP A 45 -7.84 -2.63 6.96
N ALA A 46 -7.95 -3.53 5.98
CA ALA A 46 -7.94 -3.15 4.57
C ALA A 46 -9.14 -2.26 4.21
N VAL A 47 -10.34 -2.55 4.75
CA VAL A 47 -11.54 -1.71 4.57
C VAL A 47 -11.33 -0.32 5.17
N HIS A 48 -10.77 -0.23 6.37
CA HIS A 48 -10.42 1.05 6.98
C HIS A 48 -9.45 1.86 6.10
N CYS A 49 -8.39 1.23 5.60
CA CYS A 49 -7.42 1.89 4.73
C CYS A 49 -8.05 2.35 3.40
N GLN A 50 -8.96 1.55 2.85
CA GLN A 50 -9.71 1.90 1.65
C GLN A 50 -10.60 3.13 1.87
N GLY A 51 -11.31 3.20 3.00
CA GLY A 51 -12.15 4.33 3.37
C GLY A 51 -11.35 5.64 3.42
N ILE A 52 -10.19 5.63 4.08
CA ILE A 52 -9.30 6.80 4.13
C ILE A 52 -8.85 7.23 2.72
N ALA A 53 -8.48 6.29 1.85
CA ALA A 53 -8.08 6.64 0.49
C ALA A 53 -9.25 7.25 -0.32
N GLN A 54 -10.47 6.73 -0.13
CA GLN A 54 -11.69 7.24 -0.76
C GLN A 54 -12.04 8.65 -0.27
N ASP A 55 -11.97 8.90 1.05
CA ASP A 55 -12.19 10.22 1.64
C ASP A 55 -11.19 11.26 1.11
N LEU A 56 -9.98 10.82 0.76
CA LEU A 56 -8.95 11.64 0.13
C LEU A 56 -9.13 11.81 -1.39
N GLY A 57 -10.12 11.13 -1.99
CA GLY A 57 -10.38 11.14 -3.44
C GLY A 57 -9.31 10.39 -4.25
N LEU A 58 -8.65 9.40 -3.65
CA LEU A 58 -7.55 8.66 -4.27
C LEU A 58 -7.99 7.26 -4.70
N ALA A 59 -7.46 6.80 -5.82
CA ALA A 59 -7.60 5.41 -6.23
C ALA A 59 -6.87 4.50 -5.24
N PHE A 60 -7.49 3.37 -4.87
CA PHE A 60 -6.96 2.41 -3.92
C PHE A 60 -6.92 1.01 -4.53
N GLN A 61 -5.82 0.29 -4.28
CA GLN A 61 -5.70 -1.11 -4.64
C GLN A 61 -5.16 -1.92 -3.46
N ARG A 62 -5.94 -2.93 -3.06
CA ARG A 62 -5.51 -3.96 -2.12
C ARG A 62 -4.66 -5.00 -2.84
N LEU A 63 -3.54 -5.35 -2.26
CA LEU A 63 -2.62 -6.38 -2.71
C LEU A 63 -2.56 -7.44 -1.61
N SER A 64 -2.75 -8.71 -1.96
CA SER A 64 -2.79 -9.78 -0.96
C SER A 64 -1.56 -10.68 -1.09
N TRP A 65 -0.85 -10.90 0.02
CA TRP A 65 0.16 -11.95 0.08
C TRP A 65 -0.54 -13.30 0.27
N THR A 66 -0.66 -14.03 -0.83
CA THR A 66 -1.24 -15.37 -0.88
C THR A 66 -0.17 -16.45 -0.77
N GLY A 67 -0.59 -17.66 -0.38
CA GLY A 67 0.26 -18.84 -0.29
C GLY A 67 0.81 -19.11 1.12
N PRO A 68 1.59 -20.19 1.28
CA PRO A 68 2.14 -20.59 2.57
C PRO A 68 3.14 -19.55 3.09
N LYS A 69 3.07 -19.31 4.40
CA LYS A 69 3.97 -18.42 5.14
C LYS A 69 5.04 -19.28 5.81
N PRO A 70 6.32 -18.89 5.76
CA PRO A 70 7.38 -19.71 6.34
C PRO A 70 7.25 -19.73 7.87
N ALA A 71 7.57 -20.87 8.48
CA ALA A 71 7.56 -21.04 9.93
C ALA A 71 8.63 -20.20 10.64
N THR A 72 9.75 -19.94 9.96
CA THR A 72 10.87 -19.11 10.43
C THR A 72 11.15 -17.98 9.44
N GLY A 73 11.73 -16.87 9.92
CA GLY A 73 12.06 -15.74 9.05
C GLY A 73 10.84 -14.97 8.49
N LEU A 74 9.68 -15.11 9.13
CA LEU A 74 8.42 -14.49 8.71
C LEU A 74 8.53 -12.96 8.44
N PRO A 75 9.22 -12.15 9.27
CA PRO A 75 9.37 -10.72 8.98
C PRO A 75 10.11 -10.42 7.67
N ALA A 76 11.18 -11.16 7.39
CA ALA A 76 11.96 -11.01 6.16
C ALA A 76 11.13 -11.44 4.93
N ALA A 77 10.41 -12.56 5.04
CA ALA A 77 9.51 -13.03 4.00
C ALA A 77 8.35 -12.06 3.73
N ALA A 78 7.76 -11.48 4.78
CA ALA A 78 6.72 -10.47 4.66
C ALA A 78 7.24 -9.21 3.95
N ARG A 79 8.46 -8.76 4.28
CA ARG A 79 9.10 -7.62 3.61
C ARG A 79 9.36 -7.90 2.13
N ALA A 80 9.88 -9.08 1.80
CA ALA A 80 10.09 -9.48 0.41
C ALA A 80 8.76 -9.56 -0.37
N ALA A 81 7.72 -10.14 0.24
CA ALA A 81 6.38 -10.19 -0.35
C ALA A 81 5.81 -8.78 -0.59
N ARG A 82 5.93 -7.86 0.39
CA ARG A 82 5.52 -6.45 0.24
C ARG A 82 6.21 -5.80 -0.95
N HIS A 83 7.54 -5.89 -1.04
CA HIS A 83 8.27 -5.27 -2.15
C HIS A 83 7.88 -5.85 -3.51
N ARG A 84 7.74 -7.18 -3.61
CA ARG A 84 7.32 -7.85 -4.85
C ARG A 84 5.93 -7.39 -5.29
N LEU A 85 4.95 -7.43 -4.39
CA LEU A 85 3.57 -7.04 -4.67
C LEU A 85 3.46 -5.57 -5.08
N LEU A 86 4.14 -4.67 -4.35
CA LEU A 86 4.16 -3.25 -4.67
C LEU A 86 4.79 -2.99 -6.05
N ALA A 87 5.93 -3.63 -6.35
CA ALA A 87 6.61 -3.44 -7.62
C ALA A 87 5.79 -3.97 -8.80
N GLU A 88 5.12 -5.12 -8.63
CA GLU A 88 4.22 -5.69 -9.63
C GLU A 88 3.02 -4.77 -9.89
N ALA A 89 2.31 -4.36 -8.84
CA ALA A 89 1.18 -3.46 -8.97
C ALA A 89 1.58 -2.12 -9.60
N ALA A 90 2.72 -1.56 -9.20
CA ALA A 90 3.24 -0.32 -9.77
C ALA A 90 3.48 -0.45 -11.27
N ARG A 91 4.07 -1.56 -11.74
CA ARG A 91 4.26 -1.82 -13.19
C ARG A 91 2.93 -1.92 -13.92
N THR A 92 1.99 -2.72 -13.40
CA THR A 92 0.66 -2.90 -14.01
C THR A 92 -0.11 -1.59 -14.11
N LEU A 93 0.04 -0.68 -13.14
CA LEU A 93 -0.63 0.61 -13.10
C LEU A 93 0.14 1.74 -13.81
N GLY A 94 1.31 1.46 -14.39
CA GLY A 94 2.16 2.48 -15.03
C GLY A 94 2.76 3.49 -14.03
N ALA A 95 2.89 3.13 -12.75
CA ALA A 95 3.52 3.97 -11.74
C ALA A 95 5.05 3.77 -11.73
N ALA A 96 5.79 4.74 -12.28
CA ALA A 96 7.26 4.69 -12.32
C ALA A 96 7.95 4.85 -10.95
N VAL A 97 7.24 5.35 -9.94
CA VAL A 97 7.77 5.60 -8.59
C VAL A 97 6.79 5.06 -7.55
N VAL A 98 7.33 4.34 -6.56
CA VAL A 98 6.63 3.87 -5.36
C VAL A 98 7.25 4.55 -4.14
N LEU A 99 6.44 5.32 -3.42
CA LEU A 99 6.83 5.90 -2.13
C LEU A 99 6.52 4.91 -1.00
N MET A 100 7.45 4.75 -0.07
CA MET A 100 7.28 3.89 1.10
C MET A 100 7.79 4.60 2.35
N GLY A 101 7.07 4.38 3.45
CA GLY A 101 7.43 4.73 4.83
C GLY A 101 7.17 3.55 5.73
#